data_AF-A0AAV5UN14-F1
#
_entry.id   AF-A0AAV5UN14-F1
#
_cell.length_a   1.000
_cell.length_b   1.000
_cell.length_c   1.000
_cell.angle_alpha   90.00
_cell.angle_beta   90.00
_cell.angle_gamma   90.00
#
_symmetry.space_group_name_H-M   'P 1'
#
loop_
_entity.id
_entity.type
_entity.pdbx_description
1 polymer ?
#
loop_
_entity_poly.entity_id
_entity_poly.type
_entity_poly.pdbx_seq_one_letter_code
_entity_poly.pdbx_strand_id
1 'polypeptide(L)'
;NDTHYSCASWYTNPVHPFCVNILTAAQKAFFCARTCSFEISPTADCAIYTVANNVLTRQTTIQRCVYHGNGKCDQLAAGATVSRVYVGNTCTLALYTQQTPDPATDTPAETKVGSAGNFQTVTTATNAASYKCTCT
;
A
#
# COMPACT_ATOMS: atom_id res chain seq x y z
N ASN A 1 -12.90 -16.60 9.63
CA ASN A 1 -13.96 -16.56 8.61
C ASN A 1 -14.53 -15.17 8.53
N ASP A 2 -14.97 -14.75 7.34
CA ASP A 2 -15.74 -13.50 7.18
C ASP A 2 -17.15 -13.73 7.72
N THR A 3 -17.66 -12.79 8.51
CA THR A 3 -19.00 -12.88 9.10
C THR A 3 -20.05 -12.17 8.25
N HIS A 4 -19.62 -11.32 7.30
CA HIS A 4 -20.50 -10.60 6.39
C HIS A 4 -20.25 -10.97 4.91
N TYR A 5 -21.33 -11.19 4.14
CA TYR A 5 -21.23 -11.60 2.73
C TYR A 5 -20.65 -10.51 1.81
N SER A 6 -20.75 -9.23 2.21
CA SER A 6 -20.24 -8.10 1.42
C SER A 6 -18.74 -7.81 1.62
N CYS A 7 -18.00 -8.61 2.39
CA CYS A 7 -16.59 -8.34 2.65
C CYS A 7 -15.76 -8.19 1.36
N ALA A 8 -16.01 -9.02 0.36
CA ALA A 8 -15.31 -8.94 -0.93
C ALA A 8 -15.58 -7.61 -1.65
N SER A 9 -16.84 -7.18 -1.76
CA SER A 9 -17.20 -5.94 -2.45
C SER A 9 -16.75 -4.70 -1.67
N TRP A 10 -16.81 -4.74 -0.34
CA TRP A 10 -16.31 -3.69 0.53
C TRP A 10 -14.80 -3.54 0.49
N TYR A 11 -14.05 -4.63 0.33
CA TYR A 11 -12.61 -4.60 0.16
C TYR A 11 -12.20 -3.94 -1.16
N THR A 12 -12.88 -4.30 -2.26
CA THR A 12 -12.54 -3.80 -3.60
C THR A 12 -13.08 -2.39 -3.90
N ASN A 13 -13.87 -1.78 -3.00
CA ASN A 13 -14.46 -0.48 -3.23
C ASN A 13 -13.40 0.63 -3.13
N PRO A 14 -13.08 1.38 -4.20
CA PRO A 14 -12.03 2.40 -4.17
C PRO A 14 -12.43 3.67 -3.39
N VAL A 15 -13.73 3.93 -3.24
CA VAL A 15 -14.28 5.11 -2.55
C VAL A 15 -14.31 4.88 -1.04
N HIS A 16 -14.82 3.72 -0.61
CA HIS A 16 -14.96 3.34 0.80
C HIS A 16 -14.34 1.97 1.07
N PRO A 17 -13.00 1.82 0.94
CA PRO A 17 -12.36 0.53 1.10
C PRO A 17 -12.33 0.11 2.57
N PHE A 18 -13.09 -0.92 2.90
CA PHE A 18 -13.33 -1.31 4.27
C PHE A 18 -12.05 -1.74 5.03
N CYS A 19 -11.15 -2.49 4.39
CA CYS A 19 -9.96 -2.99 5.07
C CYS A 19 -8.87 -1.92 5.29
N VAL A 20 -8.85 -0.85 4.50
CA VAL A 20 -7.80 0.19 4.55
C VAL A 20 -8.34 1.59 4.90
N ASN A 21 -9.48 1.64 5.58
CA ASN A 21 -10.04 2.86 6.13
C ASN A 21 -9.62 3.05 7.61
N ILE A 22 -10.25 4.02 8.26
CA ILE A 22 -10.04 4.41 9.67
C ILE A 22 -10.50 3.38 10.71
N LEU A 23 -11.06 2.23 10.31
CA LEU A 23 -11.53 1.21 11.24
C LEU A 23 -10.35 0.57 12.00
N THR A 24 -10.60 0.22 13.24
CA THR A 24 -9.65 -0.53 14.08
C THR A 24 -9.48 -1.97 13.59
N ALA A 25 -8.37 -2.61 13.96
CA ALA A 25 -8.14 -4.03 13.68
C ALA A 25 -9.26 -4.91 14.26
N ALA A 26 -9.77 -4.58 15.46
CA ALA A 26 -10.87 -5.29 16.09
C ALA A 26 -12.18 -5.19 15.28
N GLN A 27 -12.52 -4.01 14.76
CA GLN A 27 -13.69 -3.82 13.91
C GLN A 27 -13.55 -4.58 12.58
N LYS A 28 -12.36 -4.53 11.96
CA LYS A 28 -12.09 -5.30 10.74
C LYS A 28 -12.22 -6.81 10.98
N ALA A 29 -11.68 -7.30 12.10
CA ALA A 29 -11.76 -8.69 12.49
C ALA A 29 -13.20 -9.14 12.78
N PHE A 30 -14.03 -8.27 13.37
CA PHE A 30 -15.42 -8.59 13.65
C PHE A 30 -16.24 -8.89 12.38
N PHE A 31 -16.09 -8.07 11.33
CA PHE A 31 -16.87 -8.20 10.09
C PHE A 31 -16.20 -9.08 9.03
N CYS A 32 -14.90 -8.86 8.79
CA CYS A 32 -14.20 -9.34 7.60
C CYS A 32 -12.80 -9.89 7.93
N ALA A 33 -12.70 -10.76 8.94
CA ALA A 33 -11.42 -11.28 9.43
C ALA A 33 -10.53 -11.93 8.35
N ARG A 34 -11.12 -12.68 7.41
CA ARG A 34 -10.35 -13.38 6.37
C ARG A 34 -9.98 -12.41 5.27
N THR A 35 -10.95 -11.62 4.81
CA THR A 35 -10.77 -10.64 3.72
C THR A 35 -9.76 -9.55 4.10
N CYS A 36 -9.81 -9.04 5.33
CA CYS A 36 -8.89 -8.00 5.84
C CYS A 36 -7.71 -8.56 6.62
N SER A 37 -7.35 -9.84 6.45
CA SER A 37 -6.36 -10.52 7.30
C SER A 37 -5.00 -9.80 7.35
N PHE A 38 -4.53 -9.30 6.22
CA PHE A 38 -3.31 -8.48 6.16
C PHE A 38 -3.51 -7.14 6.88
N GLU A 39 -4.64 -6.47 6.69
CA GLU A 39 -4.89 -5.16 7.29
C GLU A 39 -5.13 -5.21 8.81
N ILE A 40 -5.48 -6.39 9.32
CA ILE A 40 -5.59 -6.70 10.75
C ILE A 40 -4.21 -6.98 11.34
N SER A 41 -3.38 -7.75 10.64
CA SER A 41 -2.04 -8.14 11.07
C SER A 41 -1.06 -8.10 9.89
N PRO A 42 -0.53 -6.91 9.54
CA PRO A 42 0.35 -6.77 8.40
C PRO A 42 1.65 -7.56 8.60
N THR A 43 2.02 -8.34 7.59
CA THR A 43 3.25 -9.16 7.61
C THR A 43 4.34 -8.64 6.67
N ALA A 44 4.07 -7.51 6.01
CA ALA A 44 4.98 -6.86 5.08
C ALA A 44 5.50 -5.55 5.66
N ASP A 45 6.61 -5.06 5.12
CA ASP A 45 7.17 -3.76 5.47
C ASP A 45 6.33 -2.61 4.90
N CYS A 46 5.98 -2.74 3.63
CA CYS A 46 5.07 -1.84 2.93
C CYS A 46 4.07 -2.62 2.08
N ALA A 47 2.95 -2.00 1.73
CA ALA A 47 2.06 -2.48 0.67
C ALA A 47 1.48 -1.30 -0.11
N ILE A 48 1.10 -1.53 -1.36
CA ILE A 48 0.51 -0.51 -2.23
C ILE A 48 -0.88 -0.99 -2.65
N TYR A 49 -1.84 -0.07 -2.63
CA TYR A 49 -3.19 -0.31 -3.08
C TYR A 49 -3.45 0.55 -4.30
N THR A 50 -3.72 -0.12 -5.42
CA THR A 50 -3.99 0.51 -6.71
C THR A 50 -5.45 0.38 -7.08
N VAL A 51 -5.96 1.37 -7.80
CA VAL A 51 -7.28 1.34 -8.42
C VAL A 51 -7.10 1.19 -9.92
N ALA A 52 -7.70 0.16 -10.49
CA ALA A 52 -7.84 -0.04 -11.93
C ALA A 52 -9.27 -0.52 -12.20
N ASN A 53 -9.90 -0.03 -13.26
CA ASN A 53 -11.29 -0.39 -13.61
C ASN A 53 -12.27 -0.24 -12.42
N ASN A 54 -12.09 0.81 -11.61
CA ASN A 54 -12.89 1.08 -10.40
C ASN A 54 -12.83 -0.03 -9.32
N VAL A 55 -11.76 -0.83 -9.31
CA VAL A 55 -11.51 -1.90 -8.33
C VAL A 55 -10.22 -1.59 -7.59
N LEU A 56 -10.31 -1.48 -6.26
CA LEU A 56 -9.15 -1.42 -5.39
C LEU A 56 -8.54 -2.82 -5.26
N THR A 57 -7.23 -2.89 -5.45
CA THR A 57 -6.44 -4.11 -5.31
C THR A 57 -5.19 -3.81 -4.51
N ARG A 58 -4.80 -4.73 -3.62
CA ARG A 58 -3.49 -4.70 -2.99
C ARG A 58 -2.48 -5.32 -3.96
N GLN A 59 -1.49 -4.55 -4.37
CA GLN A 59 -0.31 -5.07 -5.06
C GLN A 59 0.49 -5.93 -4.08
N THR A 60 1.12 -6.99 -4.58
CA THR A 60 1.77 -8.02 -3.75
C THR A 60 2.71 -7.41 -2.71
N THR A 61 2.70 -7.99 -1.50
CA THR A 61 3.38 -7.49 -0.30
C THR A 61 4.88 -7.30 -0.49
N ILE A 62 5.36 -6.10 -0.16
CA ILE A 62 6.76 -5.67 -0.32
C ILE A 62 7.54 -6.19 0.89
N GLN A 63 8.40 -7.18 0.68
CA GLN A 63 9.44 -7.54 1.65
C GLN A 63 10.74 -6.88 1.20
N ARG A 64 11.24 -5.94 2.00
CA ARG A 64 12.53 -5.23 1.91
C ARG A 64 13.20 -5.20 0.53
N CYS A 65 13.28 -4.02 -0.10
CA CYS A 65 14.36 -3.78 -1.05
C CYS A 65 15.69 -3.79 -0.28
N VAL A 66 16.32 -4.96 -0.13
CA VAL A 66 17.63 -5.08 0.53
C VAL A 66 18.67 -4.41 -0.34
N TYR A 67 19.34 -3.42 0.24
CA TYR A 67 20.28 -2.53 -0.43
C TYR A 67 21.64 -3.21 -0.59
N HIS A 68 21.92 -3.75 -1.79
CA HIS A 68 23.29 -4.03 -2.22
C HIS A 68 23.52 -3.45 -3.62
N GLY A 69 24.20 -2.30 -3.66
CA GLY A 69 24.85 -1.74 -4.84
C GLY A 69 23.97 -0.92 -5.78
N ASN A 70 22.77 -1.40 -6.15
CA ASN A 70 21.86 -0.73 -7.08
C ASN A 70 20.42 -1.03 -6.68
N GLY A 71 19.87 -0.28 -5.71
CA GLY A 71 18.51 -0.50 -5.22
C GLY A 71 17.49 -0.23 -6.32
N LYS A 72 16.99 -1.28 -7.00
CA LYS A 72 15.91 -1.14 -7.96
C LYS A 72 14.61 -0.87 -7.22
N CYS A 73 13.93 0.21 -7.59
CA CYS A 73 12.53 0.41 -7.24
C CYS A 73 11.69 -0.66 -7.94
N ASP A 74 10.68 -1.16 -7.24
CA ASP A 74 9.70 -2.05 -7.84
C ASP A 74 8.75 -1.24 -8.72
N GLN A 75 8.38 -1.81 -9.86
CA GLN A 75 7.52 -1.16 -10.84
C GLN A 75 6.05 -1.41 -10.53
N LEU A 76 5.24 -0.38 -10.75
CA LEU A 76 3.78 -0.49 -10.71
C LEU A 76 3.24 -0.80 -12.10
N ALA A 77 2.12 -1.51 -12.15
CA ALA A 77 1.45 -1.80 -13.41
C ALA A 77 1.08 -0.50 -14.14
N ALA A 78 1.33 -0.46 -15.45
CA ALA A 78 1.01 0.70 -16.27
C ALA A 78 -0.49 1.04 -16.19
N GLY A 79 -0.81 2.34 -16.04
CA GLY A 79 -2.19 2.82 -15.96
C GLY A 79 -2.90 2.56 -14.64
N ALA A 80 -2.23 1.98 -13.64
CA ALA A 80 -2.80 1.82 -12.30
C ALA A 80 -2.67 3.13 -11.49
N THR A 81 -3.74 3.52 -10.80
CA THR A 81 -3.71 4.69 -9.91
C THR A 81 -3.38 4.23 -8.49
N VAL A 82 -2.30 4.74 -7.89
CA VAL A 82 -2.04 4.51 -6.47
C VAL A 82 -3.04 5.30 -5.64
N SER A 83 -3.76 4.61 -4.76
CA SER A 83 -4.79 5.21 -3.92
C SER A 83 -4.38 5.23 -2.44
N ARG A 84 -3.83 4.12 -1.95
CA ARG A 84 -3.45 3.97 -0.54
C ARG A 84 -2.19 3.15 -0.42
N VAL A 85 -1.54 3.25 0.72
CA VAL A 85 -0.36 2.48 1.06
C VAL A 85 -0.44 1.99 2.49
N TYR A 86 0.23 0.88 2.76
CA TYR A 86 0.63 0.48 4.10
C TYR A 86 2.13 0.78 4.26
N VAL A 87 2.52 1.36 5.39
CA VAL A 87 3.93 1.56 5.76
C VAL A 87 4.12 1.16 7.22
N GLY A 88 4.93 0.14 7.48
CA GLY A 88 5.22 -0.35 8.83
C GLY A 88 5.99 0.68 9.67
N ASN A 89 5.89 0.59 10.99
CA ASN A 89 6.32 1.63 11.95
C ASN A 89 7.79 2.10 11.84
N THR A 90 8.69 1.29 11.27
CA THR A 90 10.10 1.67 11.07
C THR A 90 10.45 1.81 9.59
N CYS A 91 9.43 1.89 8.74
CA CYS A 91 9.58 1.94 7.30
C CYS A 91 9.20 3.31 6.74
N THR A 92 9.78 3.61 5.60
CA THR A 92 9.49 4.76 4.75
C THR A 92 9.25 4.25 3.34
N LEU A 93 8.14 4.68 2.74
CA LEU A 93 7.77 4.39 1.36
C LEU A 93 7.91 5.67 0.53
N ALA A 94 8.77 5.63 -0.48
CA ALA A 94 8.91 6.66 -1.50
C ALA A 94 8.22 6.21 -2.79
N LEU A 95 7.42 7.10 -3.40
CA LEU A 95 6.73 6.88 -4.66
C LEU A 95 7.34 7.77 -5.75
N TYR A 96 7.60 7.22 -6.93
CA TYR A 96 8.25 7.90 -8.04
C TYR A 96 7.38 7.83 -9.30
N THR A 97 7.40 8.89 -10.11
CA THR A 97 6.68 8.94 -11.39
C THR A 97 7.44 8.26 -12.53
N GLN A 98 8.75 8.05 -12.38
CA GLN A 98 9.56 7.29 -13.32
C GLN A 98 9.43 5.78 -13.05
N GLN A 99 9.51 4.96 -14.11
CA GLN A 99 9.56 3.49 -13.97
C GLN A 99 10.89 2.98 -13.42
N THR A 100 11.97 3.73 -13.61
CA THR A 100 13.33 3.36 -13.20
C THR A 100 14.04 4.57 -12.60
N PRO A 101 13.57 5.08 -11.46
CA PRO A 101 14.22 6.20 -10.79
C PRO A 101 15.59 5.75 -10.26
N ASP A 102 16.54 6.68 -10.20
CA ASP A 102 17.75 6.58 -9.40
C ASP A 102 17.47 7.13 -8.00
N PRO A 103 17.33 6.27 -6.96
CA PRO A 103 17.02 6.73 -5.62
C PRO A 103 18.09 7.60 -4.96
N ALA A 104 19.29 7.72 -5.57
CA ALA A 104 20.34 8.60 -5.09
C ALA A 104 20.18 10.05 -5.57
N THR A 105 19.52 10.27 -6.71
CA THR A 105 19.44 11.58 -7.36
C THR A 105 18.00 12.03 -7.62
N ASP A 106 17.08 11.09 -7.85
CA ASP A 106 15.68 11.40 -8.09
C ASP A 106 14.93 11.70 -6.80
N THR A 107 14.11 12.74 -6.87
CA THR A 107 13.23 13.15 -5.77
C THR A 107 11.91 12.36 -5.84
N PRO A 108 11.49 11.69 -4.76
CA PRO A 108 10.17 11.05 -4.71
C PRO A 108 9.06 12.08 -4.93
N ALA A 109 8.05 11.70 -5.70
CA ALA A 109 6.83 12.50 -5.87
C ALA A 109 6.00 12.55 -4.57
N GLU A 110 6.07 11.51 -3.75
CA GLU A 110 5.45 11.47 -2.42
C GLU A 110 6.22 10.50 -1.52
N THR A 111 6.31 10.82 -0.23
CA THR A 111 6.90 9.94 0.79
C THR A 111 5.91 9.73 1.93
N LYS A 112 5.83 8.50 2.42
CA LYS A 112 5.00 8.09 3.57
C LYS A 112 5.86 7.39 4.60
N VAL A 113 5.72 7.79 5.85
CA VAL A 113 6.46 7.21 6.98
C VAL A 113 5.48 6.41 7.84
N GLY A 114 5.89 5.24 8.30
CA GLY A 114 5.08 4.44 9.22
C GLY A 114 4.90 5.12 10.56
N SER A 115 3.65 5.25 11.00
CA SER A 115 3.25 5.77 12.32
C SER A 115 1.85 5.25 12.66
N ALA A 116 1.37 5.44 13.89
CA ALA A 116 0.06 4.96 14.32
C ALA A 116 -1.05 5.39 13.32
N GLY A 117 -1.50 4.44 12.49
CA GLY A 117 -2.24 4.72 11.26
C GLY A 117 -1.51 4.31 9.97
N ASN A 118 -0.84 3.15 9.99
CA ASN A 118 0.03 2.67 8.90
C ASN A 118 -0.62 2.60 7.51
N PHE A 119 -1.96 2.60 7.43
CA PHE A 119 -2.72 2.72 6.18
C PHE A 119 -2.98 4.19 5.85
N GLN A 120 -2.32 4.69 4.81
CA GLN A 120 -2.30 6.11 4.45
C GLN A 120 -2.83 6.34 3.04
N THR A 121 -3.59 7.41 2.84
CA THR A 121 -4.03 7.86 1.51
C THR A 121 -2.86 8.49 0.75
N VAL A 122 -2.77 8.19 -0.55
CA VAL A 122 -1.86 8.84 -1.50
C VAL A 122 -2.61 9.96 -2.20
N THR A 123 -2.07 11.17 -2.14
CA THR A 123 -2.77 12.38 -2.63
C THR A 123 -2.06 13.04 -3.80
N THR A 124 -0.75 12.85 -3.91
CA THR A 124 0.11 13.57 -4.85
C THR A 124 0.67 12.63 -5.92
N ALA A 125 1.20 11.47 -5.51
CA ALA A 125 1.79 10.49 -6.41
C ALA A 125 0.78 9.42 -6.86
N THR A 126 -0.44 9.83 -7.22
CA THR A 126 -1.49 8.90 -7.66
C THR A 126 -1.14 8.19 -8.97
N ASN A 127 -0.25 8.76 -9.77
CA ASN A 127 0.29 8.20 -11.01
C ASN A 127 1.72 7.66 -10.85
N ALA A 128 2.12 7.26 -9.64
CA ALA A 128 3.44 6.65 -9.43
C ALA A 128 3.64 5.43 -10.33
N ALA A 129 4.81 5.34 -10.95
CA ALA A 129 5.21 4.24 -11.81
C ALA A 129 6.17 3.27 -11.11
N SER A 130 6.78 3.68 -9.99
CA SER A 130 7.60 2.82 -9.16
C SER A 130 7.63 3.29 -7.71
N TYR A 131 8.21 2.46 -6.83
CA TYR A 131 8.30 2.75 -5.41
C TYR A 131 9.52 2.14 -4.75
N LYS A 132 9.88 2.67 -3.58
CA LYS A 132 10.94 2.15 -2.72
C LYS A 132 10.47 2.11 -1.28
N CYS A 133 10.48 0.93 -0.66
CA CYS A 133 10.24 0.75 0.76
C CYS A 133 11.58 0.51 1.48
N THR A 134 11.91 1.34 2.47
CA THR A 134 13.13 1.22 3.28
C THR A 134 12.76 1.14 4.75
N CYS A 135 13.35 0.22 5.51
CA CYS A 135 13.09 0.09 6.95
C CYS A 135 14.37 0.09 7.76
N THR A 136 14.30 0.67 8.96
CA THR A 136 15.37 0.71 9.96
C THR A 136 15.14 -0.27 11.10
#